data_AF-A0A239FAL2-F1
#
_entry.id   AF-A0A239FAL2-F1
#
_cell.length_a   1.000
_cell.length_b   1.000
_cell.length_c   1.000
_cell.angle_alpha   90.00
_cell.angle_beta   90.00
_cell.angle_gamma   90.00
#
_symmetry.space_group_name_H-M   'P 1'
#
loop_
_entity.id
_entity.type
_entity.pdbx_description
1 polymer ?
#
loop_
_entity_poly.entity_id
_entity_poly.type
_entity_poly.pdbx_seq_one_letter_code
_entity_poly.pdbx_strand_id
1 'polypeptide(L)'
;MRHAFGFVLGVLLTPALVYGAAWGYVQAGQSFDGTGQEITDRTRIYGAFALLAAVGLVMGVIIVARWASPLVSLVPALALLGASAYFLVDPGRALDLPGRVPPAGDMDFGLRMLLGSGVYGMMGLALLMPAWAPRRWGSGRRENPADADFYSAVGR
;
A
#
# COMPACT_ATOMS: atom_id res chain seq x y z
N MET A 1 6.31 -9.04 20.00
CA MET A 1 7.29 -8.39 19.08
C MET A 1 6.85 -8.38 17.61
N ARG A 2 6.43 -9.50 16.98
CA ARG A 2 6.02 -9.51 15.54
C ARG A 2 4.94 -8.49 15.16
N HIS A 3 4.00 -8.20 16.06
CA HIS A 3 2.94 -7.21 15.83
C HIS A 3 3.45 -5.77 15.88
N ALA A 4 4.30 -5.43 16.86
CA ALA A 4 4.94 -4.11 16.93
C ALA A 4 5.81 -3.84 15.68
N PHE A 5 6.60 -4.82 15.25
CA PHE A 5 7.35 -4.72 14.00
C PHE A 5 6.43 -4.52 12.80
N GLY A 6 5.35 -5.32 12.71
CA GLY A 6 4.39 -5.18 11.62
C GLY A 6 3.67 -3.83 11.60
N PHE A 7 3.38 -3.27 12.77
CA PHE A 7 2.80 -1.95 12.91
C PHE A 7 3.76 -0.87 12.41
N VAL A 8 5.01 -0.84 12.89
CA VAL A 8 6.02 0.13 12.45
C VAL A 8 6.23 0.03 10.94
N LEU A 9 6.34 -1.18 10.41
CA LEU A 9 6.47 -1.40 8.97
C LEU A 9 5.25 -0.88 8.20
N GLY A 10 4.02 -1.14 8.68
CA GLY A 10 2.80 -0.62 8.08
C GLY A 10 2.73 0.92 8.10
N VAL A 11 3.18 1.54 9.19
CA VAL A 11 3.27 3.01 9.31
C VAL A 11 4.25 3.58 8.29
N LEU A 12 5.41 2.95 8.08
CA LEU A 12 6.40 3.39 7.08
C LEU A 12 5.95 3.12 5.65
N LEU A 13 5.25 2.01 5.41
CA LEU A 13 4.73 1.65 4.09
C LEU A 13 3.63 2.61 3.63
N THR A 14 2.83 3.13 4.55
CA THR A 14 1.72 4.05 4.21
C THR A 14 2.19 5.26 3.38
N PRO A 15 3.12 6.12 3.87
CA PRO A 15 3.63 7.23 3.07
C PRO A 15 4.41 6.74 1.84
N ALA A 16 5.16 5.63 1.95
CA ALA A 16 5.90 5.10 0.80
C ALA A 16 4.98 4.72 -0.37
N LEU A 17 3.83 4.09 -0.10
CA LEU A 17 2.84 3.74 -1.09
C LEU A 17 2.11 4.97 -1.64
N VAL A 18 1.71 5.90 -0.75
CA VAL A 18 1.00 7.13 -1.13
C VAL A 18 1.86 8.00 -2.04
N TYR A 19 3.06 8.37 -1.59
CA TYR A 19 3.97 9.23 -2.33
C TYR A 19 4.60 8.52 -3.52
N GLY A 20 4.92 7.22 -3.41
CA GLY A 20 5.46 6.44 -4.52
C GLY A 20 4.48 6.35 -5.69
N ALA A 21 3.19 6.12 -5.41
CA ALA A 21 2.15 6.11 -6.43
C ALA A 21 1.94 7.51 -7.03
N ALA A 22 1.84 8.55 -6.20
CA ALA A 22 1.64 9.93 -6.66
C ALA A 22 2.79 10.40 -7.55
N TRP A 23 4.03 10.16 -7.14
CA TRP A 23 5.20 10.51 -7.93
C TRP A 23 5.27 9.76 -9.25
N GLY A 24 5.02 8.45 -9.23
CA GLY A 24 4.96 7.65 -10.45
C GLY A 24 3.91 8.16 -11.43
N TYR A 25 2.73 8.55 -10.92
CA TYR A 25 1.67 9.15 -11.72
C TYR A 25 2.08 10.49 -12.34
N VAL A 26 2.66 11.40 -11.54
CA VAL A 26 3.12 12.71 -12.00
C VAL A 26 4.20 12.56 -13.08
N GLN A 27 5.18 11.68 -12.87
CA GLN A 27 6.23 11.45 -13.85
C GLN A 27 5.68 10.86 -15.15
N ALA A 28 4.70 9.95 -15.08
CA ALA A 28 4.04 9.45 -16.28
C ALA A 28 3.33 10.59 -17.04
N GLY A 29 2.55 11.42 -16.34
CA GLY A 29 1.83 12.53 -16.96
C GLY A 29 2.75 13.58 -17.59
N GLN A 30 3.89 13.87 -16.96
CA GLN A 30 4.85 14.86 -17.47
C GLN A 30 5.80 14.29 -18.55
N SER A 31 5.71 12.99 -18.87
CA SER A 31 6.56 12.34 -19.89
C SER A 31 5.92 12.25 -21.28
N PHE A 32 4.68 12.70 -21.42
CA PHE A 32 3.88 12.58 -22.62
C PHE A 32 3.21 13.92 -22.97
N ASP A 33 3.31 14.33 -24.23
CA ASP A 33 2.51 15.43 -24.76
C ASP A 33 1.24 14.87 -25.39
N GLY A 34 0.10 15.10 -24.73
CA GLY A 34 -1.21 14.65 -25.21
C GLY A 34 -1.67 15.32 -26.50
N THR A 35 -1.13 16.48 -26.83
CA THR A 35 -1.46 17.24 -28.03
C THR A 35 -0.68 16.76 -29.25
N GLY A 36 0.62 16.52 -29.09
CA GLY A 36 1.47 15.92 -30.12
C GLY A 36 1.39 14.39 -30.23
N GLN A 37 0.75 13.73 -29.26
CA GLN A 37 0.73 12.28 -29.08
C GLN A 37 2.14 11.64 -29.04
N GLU A 38 3.10 12.35 -28.45
CA GLU A 38 4.50 11.95 -28.43
C GLU A 38 5.03 11.79 -27.00
N ILE A 39 5.88 10.78 -26.80
CA ILE A 39 6.65 10.64 -25.56
C ILE A 39 7.81 11.62 -25.63
N THR A 40 7.72 12.69 -24.83
CA THR A 40 8.72 13.76 -24.78
C THR A 40 9.93 13.39 -23.94
N ASP A 41 9.77 12.49 -22.97
CA ASP A 41 10.87 12.01 -22.11
C ASP A 41 10.78 10.50 -21.84
N ARG A 42 11.58 9.73 -22.57
CA ARG A 42 11.63 8.25 -22.44
C ARG A 42 12.20 7.81 -21.09
N THR A 43 13.15 8.54 -20.53
CA THR A 43 13.75 8.17 -19.23
C THR A 43 12.72 8.32 -18.14
N ARG A 44 11.96 9.42 -18.18
CA ARG A 44 10.91 9.71 -17.22
C ARG A 44 9.74 8.72 -17.32
N ILE A 45 9.29 8.35 -18.53
CA ILE A 45 8.20 7.38 -18.65
C ILE A 45 8.63 5.99 -18.16
N TYR A 46 9.83 5.52 -18.49
CA TYR A 46 10.32 4.24 -17.97
C TYR A 46 10.52 4.27 -16.46
N GLY A 47 11.02 5.38 -15.91
CA GLY A 47 11.12 5.58 -14.45
C GLY A 47 9.76 5.56 -13.77
N ALA A 48 8.75 6.19 -14.37
CA ALA A 48 7.38 6.19 -13.87
C ALA A 48 6.78 4.78 -13.84
N PHE A 49 6.91 4.04 -14.95
CA PHE A 49 6.47 2.64 -15.04
C PHE A 49 7.19 1.77 -14.02
N ALA A 50 8.51 1.89 -13.90
CA ALA A 50 9.29 1.13 -12.93
C ALA A 50 8.85 1.42 -11.49
N LEU A 51 8.59 2.69 -11.14
CA LEU A 51 8.15 3.07 -9.81
C LEU A 51 6.75 2.56 -9.48
N LEU A 52 5.80 2.70 -10.41
CA LEU A 52 4.44 2.16 -10.24
C LEU A 52 4.44 0.63 -10.16
N ALA A 53 5.29 -0.04 -10.96
CA ALA A 53 5.48 -1.48 -10.87
C ALA A 53 6.09 -1.88 -9.51
N ALA A 54 7.04 -1.11 -8.98
CA ALA A 54 7.59 -1.35 -7.64
C ALA A 54 6.53 -1.18 -6.54
N VAL A 55 5.68 -0.16 -6.62
CA VAL A 55 4.54 0.02 -5.70
C VAL A 55 3.58 -1.17 -5.77
N GLY A 56 3.21 -1.59 -6.98
CA GLY A 56 2.36 -2.76 -7.21
C GLY A 56 2.98 -4.06 -6.70
N LEU A 57 4.29 -4.23 -6.88
CA LEU A 57 5.04 -5.38 -6.38
C LEU A 57 5.05 -5.41 -4.84
N VAL A 58 5.32 -4.28 -4.19
CA VAL A 58 5.29 -4.15 -2.72
C VAL A 58 3.90 -4.52 -2.19
N MET A 59 2.85 -3.99 -2.81
CA MET A 59 1.45 -4.33 -2.49
C MET A 59 1.18 -5.83 -2.64
N GLY A 60 1.56 -6.42 -3.77
CA GLY A 60 1.39 -7.84 -4.06
C GLY A 60 2.13 -8.73 -3.05
N VAL A 61 3.37 -8.36 -2.69
CA VAL A 61 4.15 -9.05 -1.66
C VAL A 61 3.43 -8.97 -0.32
N ILE A 62 2.96 -7.80 0.12
CA ILE A 62 2.22 -7.65 1.38
C ILE A 62 0.97 -8.55 1.39
N ILE A 63 0.25 -8.59 0.27
CA ILE A 63 -0.98 -9.36 0.12
C ILE A 63 -0.72 -10.88 0.23
N VAL A 64 0.31 -11.38 -0.45
CA VAL A 64 0.61 -12.81 -0.54
C VAL A 64 1.45 -13.32 0.64
N ALA A 65 2.35 -12.50 1.17
CA ALA A 65 3.38 -12.95 2.11
C ALA A 65 2.79 -13.33 3.48
N ARG A 66 2.66 -14.63 3.72
CA ARG A 66 2.03 -15.21 4.93
C ARG A 66 2.80 -14.95 6.23
N TRP A 67 4.09 -14.66 6.14
CA TRP A 67 4.93 -14.36 7.31
C TRP A 67 4.69 -12.98 7.92
N ALA A 68 4.05 -12.08 7.17
CA ALA A 68 3.87 -10.70 7.56
C ALA A 68 2.70 -10.60 8.54
N SER A 69 2.96 -9.96 9.68
CA SER A 69 1.93 -9.61 10.66
C SER A 69 0.74 -8.94 9.95
N PRO A 70 -0.52 -9.25 10.32
CA PRO A 70 -1.71 -8.62 9.75
C PRO A 70 -1.65 -7.08 9.76
N LEU A 71 -0.95 -6.51 10.75
CA LEU A 71 -0.81 -5.06 10.90
C LEU A 71 -0.03 -4.40 9.76
N VAL A 72 0.84 -5.15 9.07
CA VAL A 72 1.61 -4.62 7.93
C VAL A 72 0.69 -4.18 6.80
N SER A 73 -0.41 -4.92 6.55
CA SER A 73 -1.39 -4.57 5.52
C SER A 73 -2.55 -3.75 6.07
N LEU A 74 -2.97 -4.01 7.32
CA LEU A 74 -4.12 -3.34 7.92
C LEU A 74 -3.88 -1.84 8.16
N VAL A 75 -2.69 -1.45 8.62
CA VAL A 75 -2.36 -0.03 8.87
C VAL A 75 -2.48 0.81 7.58
N PRO A 76 -1.77 0.48 6.48
CA PRO A 76 -1.91 1.23 5.24
C PRO A 76 -3.32 1.10 4.64
N ALA A 77 -3.99 -0.05 4.77
CA ALA A 77 -5.37 -0.21 4.31
C ALA A 77 -6.31 0.80 4.97
N LEU A 78 -6.30 0.87 6.31
CA LEU A 78 -7.16 1.78 7.06
C LEU A 78 -6.79 3.25 6.83
N ALA A 79 -5.51 3.57 6.67
CA ALA A 79 -5.09 4.93 6.37
C ALA A 79 -5.61 5.38 5.00
N LEU A 80 -5.45 4.56 3.96
CA LEU A 80 -5.90 4.87 2.60
C LEU A 80 -7.43 4.93 2.50
N LEU A 81 -8.13 4.01 3.16
CA LEU A 81 -9.59 4.00 3.22
C LEU A 81 -10.12 5.18 4.04
N GLY A 82 -9.45 5.53 5.14
CA GLY A 82 -9.78 6.70 5.96
C GLY A 82 -9.64 7.99 5.17
N ALA A 83 -8.54 8.16 4.43
CA ALA A 83 -8.34 9.31 3.54
C ALA A 83 -9.40 9.37 2.43
N SER A 84 -9.74 8.23 1.84
CA SER A 84 -10.78 8.14 0.79
C SER A 84 -12.17 8.45 1.33
N ALA A 85 -12.51 7.92 2.51
CA ALA A 85 -13.77 8.21 3.19
C ALA A 85 -13.86 9.69 3.60
N TYR A 86 -12.75 10.27 4.09
CA TYR A 86 -12.67 11.69 4.40
C TYR A 86 -12.91 12.55 3.16
N PHE A 87 -12.32 12.18 2.02
CA PHE A 87 -12.58 12.84 0.74
C PHE A 87 -14.06 12.77 0.33
N LEU A 88 -14.76 11.66 0.57
CA LEU A 88 -16.19 11.55 0.27
C LEU A 88 -17.07 12.41 1.18
N VAL A 89 -16.63 12.70 2.41
CA VAL A 89 -17.36 13.54 3.37
C VAL A 89 -17.09 15.04 3.13
N ASP A 90 -15.83 15.40 2.95
CA ASP A 90 -15.38 16.78 2.77
C ASP A 90 -14.24 16.85 1.73
N PRO A 91 -14.58 16.82 0.43
CA PRO A 91 -13.58 16.78 -0.64
C PRO A 91 -12.73 18.05 -0.65
N GLY A 92 -13.31 19.21 -0.31
CA GLY A 92 -12.61 20.48 -0.24
C GLY A 92 -11.45 20.42 0.75
N ARG A 93 -11.73 20.04 2.01
CA ARG A 93 -10.66 19.93 3.02
C ARG A 93 -9.69 18.79 2.72
N ALA A 94 -10.16 17.66 2.21
CA ALA A 94 -9.31 16.53 1.88
C ALA A 94 -8.28 16.85 0.78
N LEU A 95 -8.70 17.52 -0.29
CA LEU A 95 -7.80 17.93 -1.37
C LEU A 95 -6.87 19.09 -0.98
N ASP A 96 -7.20 19.81 0.09
CA ASP A 96 -6.36 20.90 0.62
C ASP A 96 -5.21 20.38 1.50
N LEU A 97 -5.31 19.15 2.03
CA LEU A 97 -4.29 18.53 2.90
C LEU A 97 -2.89 18.44 2.27
N PRO A 98 -2.73 17.97 1.01
CA PRO A 98 -1.41 17.92 0.36
C PRO A 98 -0.65 19.25 0.41
N GLY A 99 -1.33 20.37 0.13
CA GLY A 99 -0.71 21.70 0.15
C GLY A 99 -0.29 22.20 1.54
N ARG A 100 -0.66 21.48 2.61
CA ARG A 100 -0.30 21.81 4.00
C ARG A 100 0.88 21.00 4.53
N VAL A 101 1.37 20.00 3.78
CA VAL A 101 2.42 19.08 4.24
C VAL A 101 3.49 18.97 3.16
N PRO A 102 4.78 19.24 3.47
CA PRO A 102 5.86 19.05 2.51
C PRO A 102 5.94 17.58 2.02
N PRO A 103 6.40 17.31 0.78
CA PRO A 103 6.88 18.26 -0.23
C PRO A 103 5.74 18.88 -1.06
N ALA A 104 5.77 20.21 -1.22
CA ALA A 104 4.84 20.96 -2.05
C ALA A 104 5.23 20.92 -3.54
N GLY A 105 4.27 21.16 -4.43
CA GLY A 105 4.50 21.29 -5.89
C GLY A 105 3.79 20.22 -6.70
N ASP A 106 4.45 19.68 -7.74
CA ASP A 106 3.83 18.70 -8.67
C ASP A 106 3.30 17.44 -7.97
N MET A 107 3.88 17.08 -6.81
CA MET A 107 3.41 15.96 -5.98
C MET A 107 1.97 16.18 -5.49
N ASP A 108 1.57 17.43 -5.19
CA ASP A 108 0.21 17.75 -4.72
C ASP A 108 -0.83 17.38 -5.78
N PHE A 109 -0.49 17.59 -7.05
CA PHE A 109 -1.34 17.20 -8.16
C PHE A 109 -1.53 15.68 -8.21
N GLY A 110 -0.45 14.91 -8.08
CA GLY A 110 -0.51 13.44 -8.04
C GLY A 110 -1.35 12.93 -6.87
N LEU A 111 -1.13 13.45 -5.66
CA LEU A 111 -1.88 13.08 -4.46
C LEU A 111 -3.38 13.37 -4.63
N ARG A 112 -3.73 14.57 -5.13
CA ARG A 112 -5.11 14.97 -5.38
C ARG A 112 -5.78 14.11 -6.44
N MET A 113 -5.07 13.83 -7.55
CA MET A 113 -5.62 13.03 -8.64
C MET A 113 -5.84 11.56 -8.24
N LEU A 114 -4.89 10.94 -7.53
CA LEU A 114 -5.05 9.56 -7.09
C LEU A 114 -6.10 9.40 -6.00
N LEU A 115 -6.28 10.41 -5.14
CA LEU A 115 -7.37 10.45 -4.17
C LEU A 115 -8.73 10.66 -4.86
N GLY A 116 -8.83 11.66 -5.73
CA GLY A 116 -10.06 12.02 -6.44
C GLY A 116 -10.53 10.97 -7.45
N SER A 117 -9.61 10.19 -8.04
CA SER A 117 -9.94 9.07 -8.91
C SER A 117 -10.31 7.79 -8.15
N GLY A 118 -10.13 7.75 -6.83
CA GLY A 118 -10.43 6.58 -6.00
C GLY A 118 -9.35 5.48 -6.02
N VAL A 119 -8.20 5.71 -6.67
CA VAL A 119 -7.09 4.74 -6.71
C VAL A 119 -6.59 4.39 -5.31
N TYR A 120 -6.48 5.38 -4.41
CA TYR A 120 -6.13 5.11 -3.01
C TYR A 120 -7.17 4.25 -2.29
N GLY A 121 -8.46 4.47 -2.54
CA GLY A 121 -9.53 3.63 -2.01
C GLY A 121 -9.41 2.18 -2.49
N MET A 122 -9.18 1.99 -3.79
CA MET A 122 -8.94 0.67 -4.39
C MET A 122 -7.73 -0.04 -3.77
N MET A 123 -6.60 0.67 -3.63
CA MET A 123 -5.40 0.14 -2.96
C MET A 123 -5.69 -0.25 -1.51
N GLY A 124 -6.44 0.60 -0.79
CA GLY A 124 -6.85 0.33 0.59
C GLY A 124 -7.69 -0.93 0.71
N LEU A 125 -8.67 -1.14 -0.18
CA LEU A 125 -9.47 -2.38 -0.22
C LEU A 125 -8.62 -3.62 -0.53
N ALA A 126 -7.69 -3.51 -1.49
CA ALA A 126 -6.79 -4.61 -1.83
C ALA A 126 -5.91 -5.02 -0.63
N LEU A 127 -5.38 -4.05 0.12
CA LEU A 127 -4.58 -4.28 1.33
C LEU A 127 -5.40 -4.74 2.54
N LEU A 128 -6.71 -4.53 2.52
CA LEU A 128 -7.61 -5.01 3.57
C LEU A 128 -7.82 -6.52 3.46
N MET A 129 -7.84 -7.09 2.25
CA MET A 129 -8.12 -8.51 2.00
C MET A 129 -7.31 -9.49 2.87
N PRO A 130 -5.97 -9.35 3.02
CA PRO A 130 -5.18 -10.25 3.86
C PRO A 130 -5.57 -10.22 5.34
N ALA A 131 -6.12 -9.11 5.85
CA ALA A 131 -6.48 -9.00 7.26
C ALA A 131 -7.62 -9.95 7.66
N TRP A 132 -8.44 -10.38 6.70
CA TRP A 132 -9.53 -11.33 6.91
C TRP A 132 -9.08 -12.78 7.03
N ALA A 133 -7.81 -13.10 6.75
CA ALA A 133 -7.30 -14.46 6.86
C ALA A 133 -7.03 -14.82 8.34
N PRO A 134 -7.84 -15.68 9.00
CA PRO A 134 -7.69 -15.96 10.44
C PRO A 134 -6.32 -16.56 10.78
N ARG A 135 -5.74 -17.28 9.82
CA ARG A 135 -4.40 -17.89 9.90
C ARG A 135 -3.26 -16.89 10.11
N ARG A 136 -3.44 -15.60 9.78
CA ARG A 136 -2.40 -14.57 9.98
C ARG A 136 -2.41 -13.99 11.40
N TRP A 137 -3.53 -14.11 12.12
CA TRP A 137 -3.68 -13.66 13.50
C TRP A 137 -3.15 -14.69 14.51
N GLY A 138 -3.28 -15.97 14.16
CA GLY A 138 -2.63 -17.04 14.91
C GLY A 138 -1.12 -16.88 14.84
N SER A 139 -0.43 -16.79 15.98
CA SER A 139 0.94 -17.30 16.04
C SER A 139 0.89 -18.67 15.41
N GLY A 140 1.73 -18.94 14.40
CA GLY A 140 2.00 -20.31 14.03
C GLY A 140 2.12 -21.09 15.32
N ARG A 141 1.18 -22.02 15.54
CA ARG A 141 1.39 -23.11 16.46
C ARG A 141 2.66 -23.70 15.88
N ARG A 142 3.81 -23.33 16.48
CA ARG A 142 4.97 -24.19 16.43
C ARG A 142 4.35 -25.52 16.78
N GLU A 143 4.35 -26.45 15.85
CA GLU A 143 4.19 -27.86 16.19
C GLU A 143 5.10 -28.01 17.40
N ASN A 144 4.49 -28.07 18.58
CA ASN A 144 5.24 -28.29 19.78
C ASN A 144 5.82 -29.69 19.53
N PRO A 145 7.13 -29.91 19.55
CA PRO A 145 7.67 -31.25 19.33
C PRO A 145 6.99 -32.27 20.27
N ALA A 146 6.51 -31.81 21.44
CA ALA A 146 5.70 -32.57 22.37
C ALA A 146 4.36 -33.10 21.81
N ASP A 147 3.71 -32.40 20.87
CA ASP A 147 2.49 -32.90 20.21
C ASP A 147 2.84 -34.00 19.19
N ALA A 148 3.97 -33.89 18.49
CA ALA A 148 4.44 -34.91 17.56
C ALA A 148 4.82 -36.22 18.28
N ASP A 149 5.44 -36.11 19.46
CA ASP A 149 5.77 -37.27 20.29
C ASP A 149 4.52 -37.97 20.84
N PHE A 150 3.47 -37.24 21.23
CA PHE A 150 2.24 -37.81 21.77
C PHE A 150 1.48 -38.67 20.73
N TYR A 151 1.42 -38.22 19.48
CA TYR A 151 0.80 -39.01 18.40
C TYR A 151 1.65 -40.22 17.99
N SER A 152 2.98 -40.16 18.14
CA SER A 152 3.87 -41.30 17.88
C SER A 152 3.78 -42.40 18.95
N ALA A 153 3.43 -42.03 20.19
CA ALA A 153 3.32 -42.95 21.32
C ALA A 153 1.98 -43.69 21.36
N VAL A 154 0.90 -43.08 20.85
CA VAL A 154 -0.45 -43.68 20.81
C VAL A 154 -0.63 -44.63 19.61
N GLY A 155 0.25 -44.55 18.61
CA GLY A 155 0.23 -45.39 17.42
C GLY A 155 1.06 -46.69 17.49
N ARG A 156 1.53 -47.10 18.67
CA ARG A 156 2.26 -48.37 18.88
C ARG A 156 1.47 -49.35 19.74
#